data_AF-A0A3N7H6Q7-F1
#
_entry.id   AF-A0A3N7H6Q7-F1
#
_cell.length_a   1.000
_cell.length_b   1.000
_cell.length_c   1.000
_cell.angle_alpha   90.00
_cell.angle_beta   90.00
_cell.angle_gamma   90.00
#
_symmetry.space_group_name_H-M   'P 1'
#
loop_
_entity.id
_entity.type
_entity.pdbx_description
1 polymer ?
#
loop_
_entity_poly.entity_id
_entity_poly.type
_entity_poly.pdbx_seq_one_letter_code
_entity_poly.pdbx_strand_id
1 'polypeptide(L)' 'KLLVKALNDYGIVLPAGDAWDYAPILAREMNGKPMRVRDKGPLWLVYPRDQRPELQRAVMDERWVWQLFEITIL' A
#
# COMPACT_ATOMS: atom_id res chain seq x y z
N LYS A 1 -8.52 12.30 5.46
CA LYS A 1 -8.14 11.37 4.34
C LYS A 1 -6.63 11.14 4.41
N LEU A 2 -6.05 10.25 3.60
CA LEU A 2 -4.60 10.06 3.54
C LEU A 2 -4.11 10.26 2.10
N LEU A 3 -3.09 11.08 1.90
CA LEU A 3 -2.33 11.13 0.65
C LEU A 3 -1.12 10.21 0.81
N VAL A 4 -1.01 9.19 -0.05
CA VAL A 4 0.08 8.22 -0.05
C VAL A 4 0.90 8.42 -1.31
N LYS A 5 2.22 8.59 -1.17
CA LYS A 5 3.13 8.83 -2.30
C LYS A 5 4.26 7.80 -2.39
N ALA A 6 4.66 7.51 -3.62
CA ALA A 6 5.73 6.61 -3.99
C ALA A 6 6.89 7.33 -4.68
N LEU A 7 8.08 6.72 -4.65
CA LEU A 7 9.32 7.27 -5.20
C LEU A 7 9.29 7.51 -6.72
N ASN A 8 8.35 6.88 -7.43
CA ASN A 8 8.14 7.02 -8.87
C ASN A 8 7.09 8.09 -9.23
N ASP A 9 6.91 9.09 -8.36
CA ASP A 9 5.93 10.18 -8.45
C ASP A 9 4.46 9.74 -8.46
N TYR A 10 4.18 8.45 -8.24
CA TYR A 10 2.80 7.98 -8.07
C TYR A 10 2.23 8.46 -6.72
N GLY A 11 0.98 8.90 -6.73
CA GLY A 11 0.27 9.31 -5.52
C GLY A 11 -1.23 9.05 -5.61
N ILE A 12 -1.83 8.66 -4.49
CA ILE A 12 -3.26 8.36 -4.38
C ILE A 12 -3.83 8.86 -3.05
N VAL A 13 -5.10 9.27 -3.07
CA VAL A 13 -5.84 9.63 -1.86
C VAL A 13 -6.71 8.47 -1.42
N LEU A 14 -6.47 7.98 -0.20
CA LEU A 14 -7.18 6.87 0.42
C LEU A 14 -8.08 7.36 1.58
N PRO A 15 -9.20 6.66 1.86
CA PRO A 15 -9.91 6.84 3.12
C PRO A 15 -9.00 6.46 4.30
N ALA A 16 -8.96 7.28 5.35
CA ALA A 16 -8.21 6.91 6.57
C ALA A 16 -8.83 5.69 7.28
N GLY A 17 -10.14 5.47 7.10
CA GLY A 17 -10.86 4.33 7.64
C GLY A 17 -10.37 2.98 7.12
N ASP A 18 -9.72 2.93 5.96
CA ASP A 18 -9.13 1.69 5.41
C ASP A 18 -8.18 1.01 6.41
N ALA A 19 -7.49 1.80 7.25
CA ALA A 19 -6.61 1.29 8.29
C ALA A 19 -7.34 0.38 9.29
N TRP A 20 -8.60 0.70 9.61
CA TRP A 20 -9.46 -0.06 10.53
C TRP A 20 -10.30 -1.11 9.83
N ASP A 21 -10.82 -0.80 8.65
CA ASP A 21 -11.72 -1.69 7.93
C ASP A 21 -10.99 -2.92 7.36
N TYR A 22 -9.73 -2.73 6.93
CA TYR A 22 -9.00 -3.76 6.19
C TYR A 22 -7.65 -4.15 6.81
N ALA A 23 -7.16 -3.40 7.81
CA ALA A 23 -5.87 -3.64 8.46
C ALA A 23 -4.70 -3.90 7.47
N PRO A 24 -4.46 -2.99 6.51
CA PRO A 24 -3.33 -3.13 5.59
C PRO A 24 -2.00 -3.02 6.33
N ILE A 25 -0.95 -3.57 5.74
CA ILE A 25 0.41 -3.52 6.28
C ILE A 25 1.33 -2.69 5.40
N LEU A 26 2.35 -2.10 6.01
CA LEU A 26 3.52 -1.58 5.30
C LEU A 26 4.59 -2.66 5.30
N ALA A 27 4.65 -3.44 4.22
CA ALA A 27 5.65 -4.48 4.05
C ALA A 27 7.01 -3.84 3.71
N ARG A 28 8.06 -4.24 4.46
CA ARG A 28 9.47 -3.90 4.18
C ARG A 28 10.26 -5.08 3.61
N GLU A 29 9.69 -6.28 3.70
CA GLU A 29 10.26 -7.54 3.26
C GLU A 29 9.25 -8.32 2.42
N MET A 30 9.75 -9.09 1.47
CA MET A 30 8.98 -10.03 0.68
C MET A 30 9.70 -11.38 0.70
N ASN A 31 9.00 -12.43 1.09
CA ASN A 31 9.56 -13.79 1.26
C ASN A 31 10.83 -13.80 2.16
N GLY A 32 10.78 -13.06 3.27
CA GLY A 32 11.87 -12.97 4.26
C GLY A 32 13.11 -12.21 3.80
N LYS A 33 13.04 -11.48 2.66
CA LYS A 33 14.15 -10.68 2.14
C LYS A 33 13.76 -9.20 2.09
N PRO A 34 14.66 -8.27 2.49
CA PRO A 34 14.42 -6.84 2.34
C PRO A 34 14.12 -6.45 0.90
N MET A 35 13.10 -5.62 0.71
CA MET A 35 12.76 -5.08 -0.61
C MET A 35 13.66 -3.90 -0.94
N ARG A 36 14.42 -4.01 -2.04
CA ARG A 36 15.17 -2.88 -2.61
C ARG A 36 14.22 -2.00 -3.42
N VAL A 37 14.65 -0.77 -3.74
CA VAL A 37 13.85 0.15 -4.57
C VAL A 37 13.41 -0.50 -5.89
N ARG A 38 14.32 -1.17 -6.60
CA ARG A 38 14.00 -1.92 -7.84
C ARG A 38 13.06 -3.11 -7.65
N ASP A 39 12.94 -3.59 -6.41
CA ASP A 39 12.15 -4.75 -5.99
C ASP A 39 10.93 -4.30 -5.18
N LYS A 40 10.31 -3.14 -5.53
CA LYS A 40 9.10 -2.55 -4.90
C LYS A 40 9.30 -1.89 -3.53
N GLY A 41 10.52 -1.85 -2.99
CA GLY A 41 10.82 -1.22 -1.70
C GLY A 41 11.00 0.30 -1.75
N PRO A 42 11.24 0.98 -0.61
CA PRO A 42 11.51 0.39 0.70
C PRO A 42 10.26 -0.13 1.41
N LEU A 43 9.09 0.41 1.08
CA LEU A 43 7.81 0.01 1.65
C LEU A 43 6.79 -0.28 0.54
N TRP A 44 5.95 -1.28 0.80
CA TRP A 44 4.78 -1.59 -0.02
C TRP A 44 3.54 -1.63 0.88
N LEU A 45 2.54 -0.81 0.53
CA LEU A 45 1.21 -0.90 1.14
C LEU A 45 0.48 -2.12 0.60
N VAL A 46 0.20 -3.08 1.47
CA VAL A 46 -0.40 -4.38 1.12
C VAL A 46 -1.69 -4.58 1.89
N TYR A 47 -2.76 -4.84 1.17
CA TYR A 47 -4.06 -5.20 1.73
C TYR A 47 -4.22 -6.74 1.79
N PRO A 48 -4.97 -7.30 2.75
CA PRO A 48 -5.17 -8.75 2.86
C PRO A 48 -6.19 -9.30 1.84
N ARG A 49 -5.92 -9.10 0.54
CA ARG A 49 -6.84 -9.42 -0.57
C ARG A 49 -7.27 -10.89 -0.63
N ASP A 50 -6.35 -11.80 -0.35
CA ASP A 50 -6.64 -13.25 -0.42
C ASP A 50 -7.67 -13.70 0.62
N GLN A 51 -7.79 -12.96 1.72
CA GLN A 51 -8.69 -13.27 2.83
C GLN A 51 -10.03 -12.53 2.74
N ARG A 52 -10.16 -11.57 1.81
CA ARG A 52 -11.28 -10.62 1.75
C ARG A 52 -11.78 -10.43 0.31
N PRO A 53 -12.86 -11.12 -0.10
CA PRO A 53 -13.40 -11.03 -1.46
C PRO A 53 -13.73 -9.60 -1.91
N GLU A 54 -14.15 -8.73 -1.00
CA GLU A 54 -14.45 -7.32 -1.25
C GLU A 54 -13.23 -6.52 -1.74
N LEU A 55 -12.01 -6.99 -1.44
CA LEU A 55 -10.74 -6.40 -1.85
C LEU A 55 -10.26 -6.89 -3.22
N GLN A 56 -10.99 -7.82 -3.86
CA GLN A 56 -10.59 -8.38 -5.16
C GLN A 56 -11.01 -7.53 -6.36
N ARG A 57 -11.64 -6.39 -6.13
CA ARG A 57 -12.09 -5.44 -7.16
C ARG A 57 -10.92 -4.66 -7.75
N ALA A 58 -10.96 -4.38 -9.05
CA ALA A 58 -9.90 -3.64 -9.76
C ALA A 58 -9.53 -2.29 -9.10
N VAL A 59 -10.51 -1.57 -8.54
CA VAL A 59 -10.27 -0.30 -7.82
C VAL A 59 -9.36 -0.44 -6.58
N MET A 60 -9.28 -1.64 -6.00
CA MET A 60 -8.42 -1.91 -4.85
C MET A 60 -6.98 -2.16 -5.27
N ASP A 61 -6.75 -2.55 -6.52
CA ASP A 61 -5.41 -2.83 -7.06
C ASP A 61 -4.57 -1.56 -7.16
N GLU A 62 -5.23 -0.43 -7.46
CA GLU A 62 -4.60 0.89 -7.47
C GLU A 62 -4.12 1.33 -6.08
N ARG A 63 -4.66 0.75 -5.00
CA ARG A 63 -4.29 1.10 -3.62
C ARG A 63 -3.04 0.38 -3.12
N TRP A 64 -2.48 -0.55 -3.91
CA TRP A 64 -1.29 -1.32 -3.55
C TRP A 64 -0.01 -0.57 -3.88
N VAL A 65 0.19 0.55 -3.20
CA VAL A 65 1.30 1.49 -3.47
C VAL A 65 2.64 0.88 -3.08
N TRP A 66 3.46 0.52 -4.06
CA TRP A 66 4.87 0.15 -3.86
C TRP A 66 5.79 1.37 -3.86
N GLN A 67 7.02 1.20 -3.39
CA GLN A 67 8.00 2.28 -3.24
C GLN A 67 7.49 3.46 -2.40
N LEU A 68 6.61 3.18 -1.42
CA LEU A 68 6.00 4.19 -0.58
C LEU A 68 7.07 4.89 0.28
N PHE A 69 7.03 6.22 0.31
CA PHE A 69 7.97 7.03 1.10
C PHE A 69 7.29 8.13 1.94
N GLU A 70 6.05 8.50 1.64
CA GLU A 70 5.31 9.55 2.37
C GLU A 70 3.84 9.15 2.55
N ILE A 71 3.32 9.37 3.75
CA ILE A 71 1.88 9.36 4.06
C ILE A 71 1.55 10.67 4.75
N THR A 72 0.66 11.45 4.17
CA THR A 72 0.23 12.75 4.68
C THR A 72 -1.25 12.69 5.08
N ILE A 73 -1.55 13.14 6.30
CA ILE A 73 -2.94 13.29 6.77
C ILE A 73 -3.53 14.55 6.13
N LEU A 74 -4.69 14.38 5.48
CA LEU A 74 -5.48 15.45 4.87
C LEU A 74 -6.76 15.71 5.66
#